data_AF-A0A3B8L3Z1-F1
#
_entry.id   AF-A0A3B8L3Z1-F1
#
_cell.length_a   1.000
_cell.length_b   1.000
_cell.length_c   1.000
_cell.angle_alpha   90.00
_cell.angle_beta   90.00
_cell.angle_gamma   90.00
#
_symmetry.space_group_name_H-M   'P 1'
#
loop_
_entity.id
_entity.type
_entity.pdbx_description
1 polymer ?
#
loop_
_entity_poly.entity_id
_entity_poly.type
_entity_poly.pdbx_seq_one_letter_code
_entity_poly.pdbx_strand_id
1 'polypeptide(L)'
;MKRTVPLLITGISGFVLLISFFIPYTEGWGEKAAIWFDILAAIAFILGGGNLLKIHFKKISNRAAGWGFSVVTVVAFVATLTIGLGKFGSNPAQQQQMYGRALAPLKLTELPDSQTFTVQGQIPKHANKTALPFIVRDQLTQQDGQNLVFRGWIQPDQVSALTGFQDELEWLATVEALAKAAQPPETLRGKIGYDAENALLTFRGQMSEADQTALKALDSSNDRWTAAVESLFQQSRQTSTVNFSSLPSGFKIPNSLENSLVVDKPKKQLLMTGPMSPGQRTALSKQFPPTPPLPAGPRREAFIAAIGKHGPSLNKSQLATLNNLLDGGWNTQQLITAVSTAGEPQEVRKSARELLDEKIAAEQNGQVPDLKPTRTIGETTRLNSAQEDLLKAFAENTAQPVAELTKQLGEAGMLSDPQIVALTRFISQIPTTGERNRTLCFALLANGPLSTGQRDFLLDDARTEFLWDRTAGALFVAAHQPRFPWSGEYREQGSPFWWLYEYAFKPLTATMFAMLAFYVASAAFRAFRAKNFEAILLLGTAFIILLGRTFAGVTLTSWLPDSIAGLKIDNLTVTIMTVFNTAGNRAIMIGIALGIAATSLKVLLGVDRSYLGSQED
;
A
#
# COMPACT_ATOMS: atom_id res chain seq x y z
N MET A 1 31.92 33.19 -25.03
CA MET A 1 30.80 32.44 -25.63
C MET A 1 30.48 31.08 -24.99
N LYS A 2 31.45 30.26 -24.55
CA LYS A 2 31.16 28.91 -24.00
C LYS A 2 30.41 28.83 -22.65
N ARG A 3 30.25 29.95 -21.91
CA ARG A 3 29.60 29.98 -20.57
C ARG A 3 28.25 30.71 -20.54
N THR A 4 27.99 31.60 -21.51
CA THR A 4 26.79 32.45 -21.57
C THR A 4 25.52 31.65 -21.89
N VAL A 5 25.64 30.62 -22.75
CA VAL A 5 24.51 29.78 -23.14
C VAL A 5 23.96 28.96 -21.96
N PRO A 6 24.78 28.21 -21.19
CA PRO A 6 24.30 27.54 -19.97
C PRO A 6 23.64 28.48 -18.97
N LEU A 7 24.23 29.65 -18.74
CA LEU A 7 23.70 30.64 -17.79
C LEU A 7 22.36 31.24 -18.26
N LEU A 8 22.18 31.44 -19.57
CA LEU A 8 20.90 31.88 -20.14
C LEU A 8 19.82 30.83 -19.93
N ILE A 9 20.16 29.57 -20.18
CA ILE A 9 19.25 28.44 -19.97
C ILE A 9 18.84 28.38 -18.49
N THR A 10 19.80 28.42 -17.56
CA THR A 10 19.50 28.41 -16.11
C THR A 10 18.64 29.60 -15.69
N GLY A 11 18.94 30.81 -16.18
CA GLY A 11 18.17 32.01 -15.88
C GLY A 11 16.72 31.92 -16.39
N ILE A 12 16.52 31.51 -17.65
CA ILE A 12 15.20 31.34 -18.26
C ILE A 12 14.42 30.23 -17.54
N SER A 13 15.04 29.09 -17.25
CA SER A 13 14.40 28.01 -16.49
C SER A 13 13.98 28.45 -15.09
N GLY A 14 14.80 29.25 -14.40
CA GLY A 14 14.43 29.84 -13.10
C GLY A 14 13.21 30.78 -13.21
N PHE A 15 13.12 31.58 -14.27
CA PHE A 15 11.96 32.42 -14.54
C PHE A 15 10.70 31.61 -14.88
N VAL A 16 10.82 30.54 -15.66
CA VAL A 16 9.70 29.64 -15.98
C VAL A 16 9.15 29.02 -14.69
N LEU A 17 10.02 28.48 -13.83
CA LEU A 17 9.61 27.91 -12.55
C LEU A 17 8.95 28.94 -11.63
N LEU A 18 9.46 30.18 -11.61
CA LEU A 18 8.85 31.28 -10.88
C LEU A 18 7.44 31.59 -11.41
N ILE A 19 7.27 31.74 -12.72
CA ILE A 19 5.97 32.08 -13.32
C ILE A 19 4.97 30.95 -13.07
N SER A 20 5.39 29.69 -13.29
CA SER A 20 4.58 28.48 -13.06
C SER A 20 4.07 28.36 -11.62
N PHE A 21 4.84 28.83 -10.64
CA PHE A 21 4.44 28.76 -9.24
C PHE A 21 3.32 29.75 -8.88
N PHE A 22 3.24 30.91 -9.56
CA PHE A 22 2.28 31.97 -9.22
C PHE A 22 1.09 32.08 -10.17
N ILE A 23 1.19 31.55 -11.40
CA ILE A 23 0.14 31.62 -12.41
C ILE A 23 -0.40 30.20 -12.67
N PRO A 24 -1.62 29.85 -12.20
CA PRO A 24 -2.19 28.50 -12.33
C PRO A 24 -2.22 27.99 -13.77
N TYR A 25 -2.46 28.87 -14.75
CA TYR A 25 -2.48 28.50 -16.17
C TYR A 25 -1.12 28.01 -16.70
N THR A 26 -0.02 28.29 -16.01
CA THR A 26 1.35 27.94 -16.41
C THR A 26 1.96 26.81 -15.57
N GLU A 27 1.19 26.16 -14.72
CA GLU A 27 1.63 25.05 -13.85
C GLU A 27 2.29 23.92 -14.66
N GLY A 28 1.70 23.54 -15.80
CA GLY A 28 2.25 22.51 -16.70
C GLY A 28 3.60 22.87 -17.35
N TRP A 29 4.01 24.13 -17.35
CA TRP A 29 5.38 24.50 -17.77
C TRP A 29 6.41 24.16 -16.69
N GLY A 30 6.02 24.29 -15.42
CA GLY A 30 6.81 23.93 -14.26
C GLY A 30 7.04 22.42 -14.18
N GLU A 31 5.99 21.62 -14.43
CA GLU A 31 6.10 20.16 -14.51
C GLU A 31 7.09 19.72 -15.61
N LYS A 32 6.98 20.31 -16.81
CA LYS A 32 7.92 20.03 -17.90
C LYS A 32 9.34 20.44 -17.55
N ALA A 33 9.53 21.62 -16.94
CA ALA A 33 10.84 22.10 -16.51
C ALA A 33 11.45 21.20 -15.42
N ALA A 34 10.64 20.67 -14.49
CA ALA A 34 11.06 19.71 -13.48
C ALA A 34 11.54 18.39 -14.10
N ILE A 35 10.82 17.86 -15.10
CA ILE A 35 11.25 16.65 -15.84
C ILE A 35 12.62 16.88 -16.49
N TRP A 36 12.83 18.04 -17.14
CA TRP A 36 14.14 18.38 -17.71
C TRP A 36 15.23 18.52 -16.65
N PHE A 37 14.89 19.10 -15.49
CA PHE A 37 15.80 19.18 -14.36
C PHE A 37 16.22 17.80 -13.87
N ASP A 38 15.28 16.85 -13.73
CA ASP A 38 15.58 15.48 -13.29
C ASP A 38 16.52 14.77 -14.27
N ILE A 39 16.32 14.95 -15.58
CA ILE A 39 17.23 14.43 -16.63
C ILE A 39 18.63 15.03 -16.46
N LEU A 40 18.73 16.34 -16.28
CA LEU A 40 20.02 17.02 -16.10
C LEU A 40 20.70 16.62 -14.78
N ALA A 41 19.93 16.46 -13.69
CA ALA A 41 20.42 16.02 -12.40
C ALA A 41 20.97 14.59 -12.48
N ALA A 42 20.31 13.68 -13.19
CA ALA A 42 20.80 12.33 -13.43
C ALA A 42 22.18 12.34 -14.12
N ILE A 43 22.35 13.16 -15.17
CA ILE A 43 23.64 13.32 -15.86
C ILE A 43 24.68 13.96 -14.92
N ALA A 44 24.30 14.96 -14.14
CA ALA A 44 25.18 15.63 -13.19
C ALA A 44 25.68 14.70 -12.08
N PHE A 45 24.85 13.78 -11.59
CA PHE A 45 25.27 12.76 -10.61
C PHE A 45 26.34 11.82 -11.19
N ILE A 46 26.19 11.39 -12.44
CA ILE A 46 27.18 10.56 -13.13
C ILE A 46 28.51 11.32 -13.28
N LEU A 47 28.45 12.57 -13.76
CA LEU A 47 29.65 13.42 -13.92
C LEU A 47 30.30 13.74 -12.58
N GLY A 48 29.51 14.01 -11.54
CA GLY A 48 29.98 14.27 -10.18
C GLY A 48 30.70 13.07 -9.58
N GLY A 49 30.10 11.88 -9.67
CA GLY A 49 30.73 10.62 -9.26
C GLY A 49 32.00 10.32 -10.05
N GLY A 50 31.97 10.50 -11.38
CA GLY A 50 33.14 10.34 -12.24
C GLY A 50 34.29 11.29 -11.90
N ASN A 51 33.98 12.56 -11.60
CA ASN A 51 34.97 13.55 -11.20
C ASN A 51 35.60 13.23 -9.84
N LEU A 52 34.78 12.82 -8.86
CA LEU A 52 35.25 12.37 -7.55
C LEU A 52 36.23 11.20 -7.72
N LEU A 53 35.85 10.16 -8.45
CA LEU A 53 36.71 9.01 -8.73
C LEU A 53 38.00 9.42 -9.44
N LYS A 54 37.92 10.26 -10.48
CA LYS A 54 39.10 10.75 -11.22
C LYS A 54 40.11 11.46 -10.32
N ILE A 55 39.63 12.38 -9.47
CA ILE A 55 40.50 13.16 -8.57
C ILE A 55 41.17 12.23 -7.55
N HIS A 56 40.40 11.35 -6.91
CA HIS A 56 40.93 10.45 -5.89
C HIS A 56 41.83 9.36 -6.48
N PHE A 57 41.51 8.79 -7.64
CA PHE A 57 42.40 7.84 -8.33
C PHE A 57 43.72 8.47 -8.74
N LYS A 58 43.71 9.72 -9.25
CA LYS A 58 44.96 10.44 -9.56
C LYS A 58 45.79 10.66 -8.29
N LYS A 59 45.15 11.04 -7.18
CA LYS A 59 45.81 11.24 -5.88
C LYS A 59 46.44 9.96 -5.33
N ILE A 60 45.73 8.82 -5.49
CA ILE A 60 46.21 7.49 -5.11
C ILE A 60 47.38 7.05 -5.99
N SER A 61 47.23 7.18 -7.32
CA SER A 61 48.27 6.81 -8.30
C SER A 61 49.56 7.61 -8.09
N ASN A 62 49.44 8.91 -7.84
CA ASN A 62 50.58 9.79 -7.59
C ASN A 62 51.15 9.68 -6.16
N ARG A 63 50.57 8.85 -5.27
CA ARG A 63 50.90 8.74 -3.84
C ARG A 63 51.03 10.09 -3.12
N ALA A 64 50.21 11.06 -3.50
CA ALA A 64 50.27 12.40 -2.92
C ALA A 64 49.86 12.40 -1.44
N ALA A 65 50.20 13.47 -0.70
CA ALA A 65 49.91 13.56 0.73
C ALA A 65 48.43 13.27 1.05
N GLY A 66 48.19 12.35 2.01
CA GLY A 66 46.84 11.89 2.36
C GLY A 66 46.19 10.94 1.36
N TRP A 67 46.95 10.27 0.48
CA TRP A 67 46.43 9.27 -0.46
C TRP A 67 45.66 8.15 0.23
N GLY A 68 46.06 7.75 1.44
CA GLY A 68 45.36 6.72 2.24
C GLY A 68 43.90 7.07 2.50
N PHE A 69 43.59 8.33 2.85
CA PHE A 69 42.20 8.79 3.02
C PHE A 69 41.42 8.75 1.70
N SER A 70 42.07 9.01 0.57
CA SER A 70 41.43 8.90 -0.74
C SER A 70 41.06 7.46 -1.10
N VAL A 71 41.87 6.47 -0.67
CA VAL A 71 41.50 5.06 -0.80
C VAL A 71 40.23 4.77 0.00
N VAL A 72 40.17 5.22 1.25
CA VAL A 72 38.98 5.05 2.11
C VAL A 72 37.75 5.69 1.45
N THR A 73 37.85 6.92 0.93
CA THR A 73 36.75 7.60 0.24
C THR A 73 36.26 6.82 -0.99
N VAL A 74 37.18 6.34 -1.84
CA VAL A 74 36.83 5.60 -3.05
C VAL A 74 36.16 4.27 -2.69
N VAL A 75 36.72 3.53 -1.73
CA VAL A 75 36.15 2.26 -1.25
C VAL A 75 34.76 2.49 -0.68
N ALA A 76 34.59 3.51 0.18
CA ALA A 76 33.29 3.86 0.75
C ALA A 76 32.28 4.25 -0.35
N PHE A 77 32.67 5.10 -1.30
CA PHE A 77 31.82 5.51 -2.41
C PHE A 77 31.35 4.30 -3.25
N VAL A 78 32.28 3.43 -3.65
CA VAL A 78 31.96 2.24 -4.45
C VAL A 78 31.08 1.28 -3.65
N ALA A 79 31.40 1.02 -2.37
CA ALA A 79 30.59 0.17 -1.52
C ALA A 79 29.16 0.70 -1.36
N THR A 80 28.99 1.99 -1.06
CA THR A 80 27.67 2.63 -0.94
C THR A 80 26.91 2.59 -2.27
N LEU A 81 27.58 2.84 -3.39
CA LEU A 81 26.96 2.78 -4.71
C LEU A 81 26.50 1.35 -5.06
N THR A 82 27.32 0.33 -4.81
CA THR A 82 26.98 -1.07 -5.05
C THR A 82 25.86 -1.55 -4.14
N ILE A 83 25.91 -1.23 -2.84
CA ILE A 83 24.84 -1.55 -1.87
C ILE A 83 23.53 -0.90 -2.30
N GLY A 84 23.58 0.38 -2.68
CA GLY A 84 22.45 1.14 -3.19
C GLY A 84 21.88 0.52 -4.46
N LEU A 85 22.65 0.44 -5.55
CA LEU A 85 22.15 -0.08 -6.83
C LEU A 85 21.67 -1.54 -6.75
N GLY A 86 22.36 -2.37 -5.95
CA GLY A 86 21.99 -3.77 -5.75
C GLY A 86 20.87 -3.98 -4.72
N LYS A 87 20.34 -2.90 -4.12
CA LYS A 87 19.28 -2.97 -3.10
C LYS A 87 19.62 -3.85 -1.89
N PHE A 88 20.89 -4.10 -1.65
CA PHE A 88 21.33 -5.09 -0.67
C PHE A 88 20.72 -4.81 0.71
N GLY A 89 20.05 -5.82 1.27
CA GLY A 89 19.38 -5.74 2.56
C GLY A 89 17.94 -5.20 2.52
N SER A 90 17.41 -4.79 1.36
CA SER A 90 15.97 -4.59 1.24
C SER A 90 15.26 -5.95 1.35
N ASN A 91 14.04 -5.96 1.90
CA ASN A 91 13.23 -7.16 1.86
C ASN A 91 12.86 -7.50 0.39
N PRO A 92 12.48 -8.74 0.07
CA PRO A 92 11.98 -9.07 -1.26
C PRO A 92 10.64 -8.36 -1.55
N ALA A 93 10.49 -7.71 -2.72
CA ALA A 93 9.24 -7.02 -3.07
C ALA A 93 8.10 -8.04 -3.21
N GLN A 94 7.05 -7.91 -2.39
CA GLN A 94 5.97 -8.91 -2.37
C GLN A 94 5.32 -9.16 -3.73
N GLN A 95 5.14 -8.09 -4.53
CA GLN A 95 4.55 -8.17 -5.87
C GLN A 95 5.43 -8.95 -6.86
N GLN A 96 6.76 -8.90 -6.70
CA GLN A 96 7.70 -9.56 -7.62
C GLN A 96 8.04 -10.99 -7.21
N GLN A 97 7.75 -11.38 -5.97
CA GLN A 97 8.01 -12.74 -5.50
C GLN A 97 6.99 -13.75 -6.03
N MET A 98 5.83 -13.32 -6.53
CA MET A 98 4.76 -14.22 -7.01
C MET A 98 4.38 -15.29 -5.98
N TYR A 99 4.25 -14.89 -4.71
CA TYR A 99 3.99 -15.79 -3.59
C TYR A 99 2.83 -16.77 -3.85
N GLY A 100 3.03 -18.01 -3.41
CA GLY A 100 2.06 -19.09 -3.60
C GLY A 100 2.12 -19.76 -4.97
N ARG A 101 3.17 -19.50 -5.78
CA ARG A 101 3.38 -20.13 -7.08
C ARG A 101 4.72 -20.85 -7.19
N ALA A 102 4.72 -22.02 -7.81
CA ALA A 102 5.89 -22.66 -8.39
C ALA A 102 6.15 -22.04 -9.78
N LEU A 103 7.42 -21.95 -10.18
CA LEU A 103 7.83 -21.19 -11.36
C LEU A 103 8.78 -22.02 -12.24
N ALA A 104 8.55 -22.03 -13.55
CA ALA A 104 9.45 -22.69 -14.50
C ALA A 104 9.77 -21.75 -15.68
N PRO A 105 11.05 -21.59 -16.05
CA PRO A 105 11.45 -20.87 -17.25
C PRO A 105 10.83 -21.50 -18.50
N LEU A 106 10.11 -20.69 -19.28
CA LEU A 106 9.49 -21.09 -20.54
C LEU A 106 9.29 -19.85 -21.41
N LYS A 107 9.81 -19.84 -22.63
CA LYS A 107 9.58 -18.73 -23.57
C LYS A 107 8.16 -18.78 -24.12
N LEU A 108 7.64 -17.62 -24.53
CA LEU A 108 6.28 -17.53 -25.07
C LEU A 108 6.10 -18.40 -26.32
N THR A 109 7.13 -18.48 -27.16
CA THR A 109 7.15 -19.32 -28.37
C THR A 109 7.16 -20.82 -28.08
N GLU A 110 7.46 -21.22 -26.84
CA GLU A 110 7.50 -22.62 -26.41
C GLU A 110 6.16 -23.07 -25.78
N LEU A 111 5.17 -22.16 -25.64
CA LEU A 111 3.82 -22.53 -25.25
C LEU A 111 3.16 -23.39 -26.34
N PRO A 112 2.35 -24.40 -25.97
CA PRO A 112 1.60 -25.21 -26.91
C PRO A 112 0.75 -24.35 -27.85
N ASP A 113 0.75 -24.68 -29.15
CA ASP A 113 -0.02 -23.92 -30.14
C ASP A 113 -1.53 -23.96 -29.85
N SER A 114 -2.01 -25.03 -29.17
CA SER A 114 -3.38 -25.16 -28.66
C SER A 114 -3.79 -24.08 -27.66
N GLN A 115 -2.83 -23.35 -27.08
CA GLN A 115 -3.04 -22.24 -26.14
C GLN A 115 -2.91 -20.88 -26.82
N THR A 116 -3.31 -20.80 -28.09
CA THR A 116 -3.44 -19.56 -28.85
C THR A 116 -4.91 -19.30 -29.12
N PHE A 117 -5.39 -18.13 -28.70
CA PHE A 117 -6.81 -17.79 -28.71
C PHE A 117 -7.06 -16.62 -29.66
N THR A 118 -8.12 -16.73 -30.45
CA THR A 118 -8.48 -15.70 -31.44
C THR A 118 -9.87 -15.16 -31.13
N VAL A 119 -10.01 -13.84 -31.08
CA VAL A 119 -11.30 -13.14 -30.93
C VAL A 119 -11.44 -12.06 -32.00
N GLN A 120 -12.68 -11.76 -32.39
CA GLN A 120 -12.93 -10.67 -33.32
C GLN A 120 -12.71 -9.31 -32.63
N GLY A 121 -12.00 -8.42 -33.30
CA GLY A 121 -11.71 -7.08 -32.84
C GLY A 121 -10.45 -6.49 -33.46
N GLN A 122 -10.31 -5.18 -33.30
CA GLN A 122 -9.18 -4.42 -33.81
C GLN A 122 -8.49 -3.68 -32.67
N ILE A 123 -7.15 -3.68 -32.67
CA ILE A 123 -6.37 -2.81 -31.78
C ILE A 123 -6.67 -1.36 -32.15
N PRO A 124 -7.23 -0.55 -31.22
CA PRO A 124 -7.57 0.82 -31.51
C PRO A 124 -6.34 1.65 -31.88
N LYS A 125 -6.54 2.65 -32.75
CA LYS A 125 -5.48 3.60 -33.09
C LYS A 125 -5.45 4.71 -32.04
N HIS A 126 -4.55 4.60 -31.07
CA HIS A 126 -4.39 5.64 -30.05
C HIS A 126 -3.90 6.96 -30.68
N ALA A 127 -4.53 8.09 -30.31
CA ALA A 127 -4.17 9.43 -30.81
C ALA A 127 -2.70 9.84 -30.62
N ASN A 128 -1.99 9.24 -29.65
CA ASN A 128 -0.57 9.53 -29.32
C ASN A 128 0.42 8.49 -29.89
N LYS A 129 -0.01 7.56 -30.77
CA LYS A 129 0.84 6.47 -31.32
C LYS A 129 1.53 5.61 -30.25
N THR A 130 0.99 5.56 -29.04
CA THR A 130 1.51 4.71 -27.95
C THR A 130 1.32 3.24 -28.29
N ALA A 131 2.35 2.43 -28.05
CA ALA A 131 2.28 0.98 -28.17
C ALA A 131 1.28 0.40 -27.14
N LEU A 132 0.80 -0.83 -27.38
CA LEU A 132 0.02 -1.61 -26.42
C LEU A 132 0.70 -1.60 -25.03
N PRO A 133 -0.08 -1.76 -23.93
CA PRO A 133 0.48 -1.87 -22.59
C PRO A 133 1.60 -2.92 -22.52
N PHE A 134 2.68 -2.59 -21.80
CA PHE A 134 3.89 -3.42 -21.75
C PHE A 134 3.60 -4.87 -21.35
N ILE A 135 2.70 -5.06 -20.39
CA ILE A 135 2.34 -6.37 -19.81
C ILE A 135 1.61 -7.32 -20.79
N VAL A 136 1.09 -6.83 -21.92
CA VAL A 136 0.37 -7.64 -22.92
C VAL A 136 1.00 -7.59 -24.31
N ARG A 137 1.94 -6.67 -24.56
CA ARG A 137 2.48 -6.38 -25.90
C ARG A 137 3.07 -7.61 -26.59
N ASP A 138 3.66 -8.53 -25.81
CA ASP A 138 4.36 -9.70 -26.34
C ASP A 138 3.37 -10.86 -26.59
N GLN A 139 2.19 -10.83 -25.96
CA GLN A 139 1.17 -11.88 -26.04
C GLN A 139 0.03 -11.56 -27.01
N LEU A 140 -0.27 -10.28 -27.23
CA LEU A 140 -1.39 -9.83 -28.05
C LEU A 140 -0.89 -9.32 -29.41
N THR A 141 -1.42 -9.90 -30.49
CA THR A 141 -1.11 -9.52 -31.87
C THR A 141 -2.39 -9.33 -32.69
N GLN A 142 -2.31 -8.55 -33.77
CA GLN A 142 -3.40 -8.38 -34.73
C GLN A 142 -3.16 -9.28 -35.94
N GLN A 143 -4.15 -10.09 -36.30
CA GLN A 143 -4.19 -10.89 -37.50
C GLN A 143 -5.30 -10.38 -38.45
N ASP A 144 -4.99 -10.26 -39.74
CA ASP A 144 -5.90 -9.88 -40.84
C ASP A 144 -6.66 -8.55 -40.63
N GLY A 145 -6.22 -7.71 -39.70
CA GLY A 145 -6.85 -6.43 -39.34
C GLY A 145 -8.21 -6.52 -38.63
N GLN A 146 -8.75 -7.73 -38.42
CA GLN A 146 -10.08 -7.97 -37.86
C GLN A 146 -10.08 -8.93 -36.68
N ASN A 147 -9.00 -9.68 -36.47
CA ASN A 147 -8.89 -10.68 -35.41
C ASN A 147 -7.72 -10.34 -34.48
N LEU A 148 -7.98 -10.38 -33.18
CA LEU A 148 -6.94 -10.35 -32.14
C LEU A 148 -6.55 -11.77 -31.78
N VAL A 149 -5.24 -12.02 -31.77
CA VAL A 149 -4.65 -13.29 -31.38
C VAL A 149 -3.89 -13.08 -30.08
N PHE A 150 -4.23 -13.85 -29.06
CA PHE A 150 -3.58 -13.85 -27.76
C PHE A 150 -2.94 -15.20 -27.47
N ARG A 151 -1.65 -15.21 -27.16
CA ARG A 151 -0.89 -16.42 -26.85
C ARG A 151 -0.73 -16.60 -25.34
N GLY A 152 -1.20 -17.74 -24.82
CA GLY A 152 -1.27 -18.05 -23.39
C GLY A 152 -2.59 -17.64 -22.75
N TRP A 153 -2.61 -17.53 -21.42
CA TRP A 153 -3.82 -17.22 -20.66
C TRP A 153 -3.80 -15.81 -20.10
N ILE A 154 -4.89 -15.07 -20.30
CA ILE A 154 -4.98 -13.67 -19.91
C ILE A 154 -5.24 -13.53 -18.40
N GLN A 155 -4.46 -12.68 -17.75
CA GLN A 155 -4.54 -12.44 -16.30
C GLN A 155 -5.39 -11.19 -15.96
N PRO A 156 -5.94 -11.08 -14.74
CA PRO A 156 -6.82 -9.96 -14.37
C PRO A 156 -6.18 -8.56 -14.47
N ASP A 157 -4.90 -8.45 -14.18
CA ASP A 157 -4.11 -7.22 -14.33
C ASP A 157 -3.91 -6.83 -15.80
N GLN A 158 -3.71 -7.81 -16.68
CA GLN A 158 -3.68 -7.62 -18.13
C GLN A 158 -5.03 -7.15 -18.68
N VAL A 159 -6.13 -7.73 -18.19
CA VAL A 159 -7.49 -7.27 -18.52
C VAL A 159 -7.64 -5.81 -18.09
N SER A 160 -7.31 -5.48 -16.85
CA SER A 160 -7.37 -4.10 -16.35
C SER A 160 -6.52 -3.13 -17.18
N ALA A 161 -5.32 -3.53 -17.62
CA ALA A 161 -4.45 -2.71 -18.44
C ALA A 161 -5.02 -2.48 -19.85
N LEU A 162 -5.64 -3.50 -20.45
CA LEU A 162 -6.32 -3.39 -21.74
C LEU A 162 -7.60 -2.55 -21.63
N THR A 163 -8.41 -2.73 -20.58
CA THR A 163 -9.60 -1.91 -20.31
C THR A 163 -9.23 -0.43 -20.16
N GLY A 164 -8.12 -0.12 -19.48
CA GLY A 164 -7.63 1.26 -19.33
C GLY A 164 -6.90 1.84 -20.55
N PHE A 165 -6.72 1.06 -21.62
CA PHE A 165 -6.00 1.50 -22.82
C PHE A 165 -6.84 2.42 -23.72
N GLN A 166 -8.15 2.16 -23.80
CA GLN A 166 -9.14 2.97 -24.54
C GLN A 166 -10.52 2.80 -23.94
N ASP A 167 -11.31 3.86 -23.99
CA ASP A 167 -12.69 3.89 -23.48
C ASP A 167 -13.74 3.53 -24.55
N GLU A 168 -13.31 3.15 -25.76
CA GLU A 168 -14.19 2.72 -26.85
C GLU A 168 -14.92 1.43 -26.49
N LEU A 169 -16.23 1.45 -26.67
CA LEU A 169 -17.09 0.39 -26.14
C LEU A 169 -16.93 -0.93 -26.92
N GLU A 170 -16.62 -0.82 -28.21
CA GLU A 170 -16.20 -1.92 -29.08
C GLU A 170 -14.93 -2.60 -28.56
N TRP A 171 -13.92 -1.81 -28.18
CA TRP A 171 -12.67 -2.32 -27.62
C TRP A 171 -12.90 -3.01 -26.27
N LEU A 172 -13.65 -2.37 -25.36
CA LEU A 172 -13.96 -2.93 -24.06
C LEU A 172 -14.71 -4.28 -24.18
N ALA A 173 -15.66 -4.40 -25.11
CA ALA A 173 -16.35 -5.65 -25.39
C ALA A 173 -15.42 -6.72 -25.99
N THR A 174 -14.46 -6.34 -26.84
CA THR A 174 -13.42 -7.25 -27.34
C THR A 174 -12.51 -7.73 -26.20
N VAL A 175 -12.11 -6.86 -25.27
CA VAL A 175 -11.31 -7.23 -24.10
C VAL A 175 -12.08 -8.22 -23.20
N GLU A 176 -13.38 -8.01 -22.98
CA GLU A 176 -14.24 -8.97 -22.27
C GLU A 176 -14.32 -10.33 -22.99
N ALA A 177 -14.48 -10.32 -24.31
CA ALA A 177 -14.50 -11.55 -25.11
C ALA A 177 -13.16 -12.29 -25.04
N LEU A 178 -12.05 -11.56 -25.09
CA LEU A 178 -10.69 -12.10 -24.92
C LEU A 178 -10.50 -12.70 -23.53
N ALA A 179 -10.93 -11.98 -22.49
CA ALA A 179 -10.89 -12.44 -21.10
C ALA A 179 -11.65 -13.77 -20.92
N LYS A 180 -12.77 -13.94 -21.63
CA LYS A 180 -13.55 -15.18 -21.61
C LYS A 180 -12.90 -16.32 -22.40
N ALA A 181 -12.28 -16.02 -23.54
CA ALA A 181 -11.72 -17.00 -24.46
C ALA A 181 -10.33 -17.51 -24.01
N ALA A 182 -9.42 -16.62 -23.63
CA ALA A 182 -8.02 -16.92 -23.30
C ALA A 182 -7.86 -17.45 -21.86
N GLN A 183 -8.60 -18.51 -21.54
CA GLN A 183 -8.60 -19.17 -20.24
C GLN A 183 -7.90 -20.52 -20.30
N PRO A 184 -7.28 -20.99 -19.20
CA PRO A 184 -6.70 -22.31 -19.15
C PRO A 184 -7.76 -23.42 -19.27
N PRO A 185 -7.32 -24.67 -19.54
CA PRO A 185 -8.18 -25.84 -19.43
C PRO A 185 -8.95 -25.85 -18.12
N GLU A 186 -10.21 -26.29 -18.15
CA GLU A 186 -11.16 -26.13 -17.04
C GLU A 186 -10.62 -26.66 -15.70
N THR A 187 -9.93 -27.80 -15.71
CA THR A 187 -9.32 -28.43 -14.52
C THR A 187 -8.14 -27.64 -13.92
N LEU A 188 -7.53 -26.75 -14.71
CA LEU A 188 -6.34 -25.97 -14.36
C LEU A 188 -6.64 -24.47 -14.15
N ARG A 189 -7.89 -24.04 -14.34
CA ARG A 189 -8.32 -22.65 -14.15
C ARG A 189 -8.00 -22.17 -12.73
N GLY A 190 -7.36 -21.01 -12.64
CA GLY A 190 -6.91 -20.43 -11.37
C GLY A 190 -5.67 -21.08 -10.74
N LYS A 191 -5.19 -22.21 -11.30
CA LYS A 191 -3.94 -22.87 -10.87
C LYS A 191 -2.77 -22.49 -11.76
N ILE A 192 -2.92 -22.57 -13.08
CA ILE A 192 -1.84 -22.26 -14.03
C ILE A 192 -1.93 -20.81 -14.53
N GLY A 193 -0.79 -20.20 -14.81
CA GLY A 193 -0.68 -18.88 -15.44
C GLY A 193 0.66 -18.73 -16.15
N TYR A 194 0.78 -17.72 -17.00
CA TYR A 194 2.01 -17.41 -17.72
C TYR A 194 2.39 -15.94 -17.54
N ASP A 195 3.63 -15.69 -17.12
CA ASP A 195 4.21 -14.36 -16.97
C ASP A 195 5.16 -14.09 -18.14
N ALA A 196 4.68 -13.29 -19.10
CA ALA A 196 5.41 -12.99 -20.32
C ALA A 196 6.62 -12.08 -20.10
N GLU A 197 6.57 -11.18 -19.13
CA GLU A 197 7.65 -10.23 -18.85
C GLU A 197 8.92 -10.95 -18.42
N ASN A 198 8.74 -12.05 -17.67
CA ASN A 198 9.83 -12.85 -17.13
C ASN A 198 10.04 -14.18 -17.86
N ALA A 199 9.23 -14.50 -18.88
CA ALA A 199 9.22 -15.79 -19.57
C ALA A 199 9.10 -16.98 -18.58
N LEU A 200 8.02 -16.96 -17.78
CA LEU A 200 7.75 -17.97 -16.77
C LEU A 200 6.39 -18.61 -16.91
N LEU A 201 6.37 -19.94 -16.88
CA LEU A 201 5.19 -20.71 -16.55
C LEU A 201 5.03 -20.75 -15.04
N THR A 202 3.81 -20.55 -14.55
CA THR A 202 3.53 -20.44 -13.11
C THR A 202 2.41 -21.38 -12.71
N PHE A 203 2.55 -22.06 -11.57
CA PHE A 203 1.51 -22.93 -11.02
C PHE A 203 1.26 -22.61 -9.54
N ARG A 204 0.00 -22.40 -9.16
CA ARG A 204 -0.41 -21.98 -7.83
C ARG A 204 -0.66 -23.17 -6.91
N GLY A 205 -0.03 -23.17 -5.74
CA GLY A 205 -0.19 -24.22 -4.72
C GLY A 205 0.48 -25.54 -5.12
N GLN A 206 0.01 -26.63 -4.53
CA GLN A 206 0.54 -27.98 -4.74
C GLN A 206 -0.04 -28.61 -6.02
N MET A 207 0.82 -29.06 -6.93
CA MET A 207 0.40 -29.75 -8.16
C MET A 207 0.08 -31.21 -7.88
N SER A 208 -1.12 -31.66 -8.25
CA SER A 208 -1.48 -33.08 -8.22
C SER A 208 -0.90 -33.82 -9.43
N GLU A 209 -0.85 -35.15 -9.37
CA GLU A 209 -0.43 -35.99 -10.51
C GLU A 209 -1.39 -35.86 -11.70
N ALA A 210 -2.68 -35.64 -11.42
CA ALA A 210 -3.68 -35.36 -12.44
C ALA A 210 -3.42 -34.01 -13.13
N ASP A 211 -3.09 -32.96 -12.37
CA ASP A 211 -2.73 -31.65 -12.93
C ASP A 211 -1.48 -31.75 -13.82
N GLN A 212 -0.46 -32.48 -13.36
CA GLN A 212 0.77 -32.70 -14.11
C GLN A 212 0.51 -33.43 -15.43
N THR A 213 -0.31 -34.49 -15.38
CA THR A 213 -0.68 -35.28 -16.57
C THR A 213 -1.47 -34.43 -17.56
N ALA A 214 -2.42 -33.63 -17.08
CA ALA A 214 -3.20 -32.71 -17.91
C ALA A 214 -2.33 -31.65 -18.59
N LEU A 215 -1.35 -31.08 -17.87
CA LEU A 215 -0.41 -30.12 -18.45
C LEU A 215 0.51 -30.77 -19.50
N LYS A 216 1.07 -31.95 -19.21
CA LYS A 216 1.92 -32.68 -20.17
C LYS A 216 1.15 -33.06 -21.44
N ALA A 217 -0.15 -33.34 -21.33
CA ALA A 217 -1.00 -33.69 -22.47
C ALA A 217 -1.26 -32.52 -23.44
N LEU A 218 -1.04 -31.26 -23.03
CA LEU A 218 -1.23 -30.10 -23.92
C LEU A 218 -0.23 -30.07 -25.08
N ASP A 219 0.99 -30.56 -24.86
CA ASP A 219 2.02 -30.75 -25.88
C ASP A 219 3.10 -31.71 -25.38
N SER A 220 2.86 -33.02 -25.56
CA SER A 220 3.82 -34.04 -25.16
C SER A 220 5.05 -34.12 -26.07
N SER A 221 5.02 -33.45 -27.23
CA SER A 221 6.10 -33.48 -28.23
C SER A 221 7.20 -32.47 -27.97
N ASN A 222 6.93 -31.47 -27.13
CA ASN A 222 7.84 -30.37 -26.84
C ASN A 222 8.62 -30.63 -25.54
N ASP A 223 9.91 -30.93 -25.68
CA ASP A 223 10.82 -31.21 -24.56
C ASP A 223 10.94 -30.04 -23.57
N ARG A 224 10.89 -28.78 -24.06
CA ARG A 224 10.97 -27.60 -23.19
C ARG A 224 9.71 -27.46 -22.34
N TRP A 225 8.54 -27.67 -22.94
CA TRP A 225 7.27 -27.68 -22.22
C TRP A 225 7.23 -28.78 -21.16
N THR A 226 7.56 -30.02 -21.54
CA THR A 226 7.52 -31.16 -20.61
C THR A 226 8.51 -30.99 -19.45
N ALA A 227 9.72 -30.47 -19.71
CA ALA A 227 10.69 -30.13 -18.68
C ALA A 227 10.21 -29.00 -17.75
N ALA A 228 9.55 -27.96 -18.29
CA ALA A 228 8.97 -26.90 -17.48
C ALA A 228 7.85 -27.42 -16.56
N VAL A 229 6.97 -28.28 -17.08
CA VAL A 229 5.92 -28.92 -16.28
C VAL A 229 6.50 -29.82 -15.18
N GLU A 230 7.57 -30.57 -15.48
CA GLU A 230 8.29 -31.36 -14.47
C GLU A 230 8.90 -30.48 -13.38
N SER A 231 9.56 -29.39 -13.76
CA SER A 231 10.12 -28.42 -12.81
C SER A 231 9.03 -27.84 -11.88
N LEU A 232 7.87 -27.47 -12.43
CA LEU A 232 6.74 -26.99 -11.63
C LEU A 232 6.25 -28.05 -10.65
N PHE A 233 6.11 -29.30 -11.12
CA PHE A 233 5.66 -30.40 -10.29
C PHE A 233 6.60 -30.62 -9.09
N GLN A 234 7.91 -30.68 -9.33
CA GLN A 234 8.91 -30.87 -8.28
C GLN A 234 8.93 -29.70 -7.28
N GLN A 235 8.93 -28.46 -7.77
CA GLN A 235 8.92 -27.27 -6.90
C GLN A 235 7.63 -27.18 -6.07
N SER A 236 6.48 -27.49 -6.66
CA SER A 236 5.18 -27.42 -5.98
C SER A 236 4.98 -28.46 -4.89
N ARG A 237 5.88 -29.46 -4.78
CA ARG A 237 5.82 -30.54 -3.79
C ARG A 237 6.97 -30.50 -2.80
N GLN A 238 7.76 -29.43 -2.78
CA GLN A 238 8.77 -29.24 -1.74
C GLN A 238 8.12 -29.02 -0.38
N THR A 239 8.64 -29.71 0.65
CA THR A 239 8.14 -29.57 2.01
C THR A 239 9.00 -28.61 2.81
N SER A 240 8.34 -27.67 3.50
CA SER A 240 8.96 -26.70 4.40
C SER A 240 8.44 -26.90 5.82
N THR A 241 9.32 -26.77 6.80
CA THR A 241 9.00 -27.05 8.20
C THR A 241 9.31 -25.85 9.09
N VAL A 242 8.37 -25.50 9.97
CA VAL A 242 8.54 -24.45 10.99
C VAL A 242 8.08 -24.97 12.35
N ASN A 243 8.85 -24.65 13.40
CA ASN A 243 8.48 -24.97 14.77
C ASN A 243 7.49 -23.95 15.32
N PHE A 244 6.53 -24.40 16.12
CA PHE A 244 5.59 -23.54 16.85
C PHE A 244 5.74 -23.70 18.37
N SER A 245 5.47 -22.63 19.13
CA SER A 245 5.53 -22.68 20.60
C SER A 245 4.33 -23.40 21.22
N SER A 246 3.13 -22.99 20.79
CA SER A 246 1.82 -23.53 21.15
C SER A 246 0.85 -23.36 19.98
N LEU A 247 -0.18 -24.22 19.91
CA LEU A 247 -1.28 -24.05 18.97
C LEU A 247 -2.35 -23.14 19.60
N PRO A 248 -3.05 -22.31 18.79
CA PRO A 248 -4.22 -21.58 19.24
C PRO A 248 -5.27 -22.52 19.84
N SER A 249 -6.01 -22.04 20.84
CA SER A 249 -7.15 -22.76 21.41
C SER A 249 -8.21 -23.01 20.34
N GLY A 250 -8.58 -24.28 20.13
CA GLY A 250 -9.54 -24.64 19.09
C GLY A 250 -8.99 -24.58 17.66
N PHE A 251 -7.66 -24.59 17.49
CA PHE A 251 -6.99 -24.58 16.19
C PHE A 251 -7.61 -25.57 15.19
N LYS A 252 -7.89 -25.08 13.98
CA LYS A 252 -8.36 -25.89 12.85
C LYS A 252 -7.54 -25.56 11.61
N ILE A 253 -7.18 -26.60 10.85
CA ILE A 253 -6.53 -26.41 9.56
C ILE A 253 -7.56 -25.76 8.61
N PRO A 254 -7.26 -24.59 8.02
CA PRO A 254 -8.17 -23.98 7.05
C PRO A 254 -8.39 -24.91 5.85
N ASN A 255 -9.61 -24.95 5.29
CA ASN A 255 -9.93 -25.81 4.13
C ASN A 255 -8.98 -25.59 2.94
N SER A 256 -8.51 -24.36 2.73
CA SER A 256 -7.54 -24.02 1.68
C SER A 256 -6.15 -24.63 1.88
N LEU A 257 -5.88 -25.21 3.05
CA LEU A 257 -4.61 -25.81 3.45
C LEU A 257 -4.74 -27.30 3.81
N GLU A 258 -5.94 -27.88 3.77
CA GLU A 258 -6.23 -29.25 4.24
C GLU A 258 -5.32 -30.31 3.61
N ASN A 259 -5.01 -30.17 2.31
CA ASN A 259 -4.17 -31.11 1.58
C ASN A 259 -2.66 -30.79 1.59
N SER A 260 -2.26 -29.61 2.09
CA SER A 260 -0.88 -29.11 2.00
C SER A 260 -0.22 -28.87 3.35
N LEU A 261 -0.99 -28.69 4.42
CA LEU A 261 -0.50 -28.44 5.77
C LEU A 261 -0.70 -29.64 6.68
N VAL A 262 0.38 -30.12 7.29
CA VAL A 262 0.38 -31.16 8.32
C VAL A 262 0.91 -30.58 9.63
N VAL A 263 0.24 -30.90 10.74
CA VAL A 263 0.64 -30.48 12.09
C VAL A 263 1.18 -31.67 12.87
N ASP A 264 2.49 -31.74 13.04
CA ASP A 264 3.16 -32.71 13.91
C ASP A 264 3.15 -32.16 15.35
N LYS A 265 2.12 -32.54 16.11
CA LYS A 265 1.95 -32.11 17.51
C LYS A 265 3.09 -32.59 18.42
N PRO A 266 3.56 -33.85 18.37
CA PRO A 266 4.68 -34.31 19.19
C PRO A 266 5.96 -33.50 19.00
N LYS A 267 6.32 -33.17 17.75
CA LYS A 267 7.53 -32.38 17.45
C LYS A 267 7.31 -30.88 17.49
N LYS A 268 6.07 -30.43 17.69
CA LYS A 268 5.63 -29.03 17.59
C LYS A 268 6.04 -28.38 16.26
N GLN A 269 5.74 -29.07 15.16
CA GLN A 269 6.10 -28.66 13.81
C GLN A 269 4.89 -28.50 12.90
N LEU A 270 4.92 -27.45 12.07
CA LEU A 270 4.06 -27.29 10.91
C LEU A 270 4.86 -27.68 9.67
N LEU A 271 4.33 -28.59 8.88
CA LEU A 271 4.90 -29.04 7.62
C LEU A 271 3.99 -28.57 6.48
N MET A 272 4.50 -27.71 5.61
CA MET A 272 3.79 -27.23 4.43
C MET A 272 4.39 -27.86 3.19
N THR A 273 3.54 -28.47 2.35
CA THR A 273 3.93 -29.00 1.04
C THR A 273 3.51 -28.02 -0.04
N GLY A 274 4.49 -27.51 -0.77
CA GLY A 274 4.29 -26.53 -1.83
C GLY A 274 4.22 -25.08 -1.36
N PRO A 275 4.14 -24.14 -2.30
CA PRO A 275 4.17 -22.72 -2.01
C PRO A 275 2.87 -22.26 -1.36
N MET A 276 3.00 -21.49 -0.28
CA MET A 276 1.86 -20.89 0.42
C MET A 276 1.49 -19.54 -0.20
N SER A 277 0.22 -19.33 -0.52
CA SER A 277 -0.27 -18.04 -1.01
C SER A 277 -0.57 -17.06 0.13
N PRO A 278 -0.57 -15.73 -0.13
CA PRO A 278 -0.91 -14.73 0.90
C PRO A 278 -2.30 -14.95 1.53
N GLY A 279 -3.27 -15.40 0.72
CA GLY A 279 -4.60 -15.76 1.20
C GLY A 279 -4.61 -16.95 2.15
N GLN A 280 -3.83 -18.00 1.86
CA GLN A 280 -3.65 -19.14 2.77
C GLN A 280 -2.92 -18.75 4.05
N ARG A 281 -1.87 -17.91 3.99
CA ARG A 281 -1.22 -17.35 5.19
C ARG A 281 -2.23 -16.61 6.06
N THR A 282 -3.07 -15.78 5.45
CA THR A 282 -4.11 -15.02 6.17
C THR A 282 -5.13 -15.96 6.82
N ALA A 283 -5.58 -17.00 6.10
CA ALA A 283 -6.48 -18.00 6.66
C ALA A 283 -5.84 -18.79 7.81
N LEU A 284 -4.54 -19.08 7.72
CA LEU A 284 -3.79 -19.75 8.79
C LEU A 284 -3.62 -18.85 10.01
N SER A 285 -3.43 -17.54 9.85
CA SER A 285 -3.35 -16.59 10.96
C SER A 285 -4.70 -16.36 11.65
N LYS A 286 -5.82 -16.41 10.90
CA LYS A 286 -7.18 -16.18 11.40
C LYS A 286 -7.73 -17.39 12.18
N GLN A 287 -7.16 -17.66 13.36
CA GLN A 287 -7.57 -18.75 14.27
C GLN A 287 -8.32 -18.27 15.49
N PHE A 288 -8.41 -16.96 15.69
CA PHE A 288 -8.98 -16.35 16.89
C PHE A 288 -10.36 -15.80 16.58
N PRO A 289 -11.36 -16.07 17.45
CA PRO A 289 -12.72 -15.62 17.20
C PRO A 289 -12.81 -14.08 17.28
N PRO A 290 -13.73 -13.47 16.52
CA PRO A 290 -14.08 -12.07 16.67
C PRO A 290 -14.46 -11.76 18.13
N THR A 291 -14.15 -10.57 18.64
CA THR A 291 -14.57 -10.20 20.00
C THR A 291 -16.08 -9.95 20.06
N PRO A 292 -16.81 -10.52 21.04
CA PRO A 292 -18.14 -10.05 21.38
C PRO A 292 -18.13 -8.56 21.76
N PRO A 293 -19.21 -7.82 21.52
CA PRO A 293 -19.35 -6.48 22.04
C PRO A 293 -19.54 -6.55 23.56
N LEU A 294 -19.06 -5.52 24.27
CA LEU A 294 -19.22 -5.41 25.72
C LEU A 294 -19.97 -4.11 26.05
N PRO A 295 -21.28 -4.02 25.79
CA PRO A 295 -22.09 -2.86 26.17
C PRO A 295 -22.15 -2.70 27.69
N ALA A 296 -22.66 -1.56 28.17
CA ALA A 296 -22.87 -1.34 29.59
C ALA A 296 -23.78 -2.44 30.17
N GLY A 297 -23.36 -3.05 31.29
CA GLY A 297 -24.08 -4.14 31.93
C GLY A 297 -23.16 -5.17 32.60
N PRO A 298 -23.73 -6.31 33.05
CA PRO A 298 -23.03 -7.27 33.91
C PRO A 298 -21.74 -7.84 33.31
N ARG A 299 -21.70 -8.08 31.99
CA ARG A 299 -20.48 -8.60 31.32
C ARG A 299 -19.34 -7.59 31.35
N ARG A 300 -19.63 -6.30 31.15
CA ARG A 300 -18.64 -5.22 31.21
C ARG A 300 -18.17 -5.03 32.66
N GLU A 301 -19.07 -5.03 33.62
CA GLU A 301 -18.74 -4.94 35.05
C GLU A 301 -17.85 -6.10 35.50
N ALA A 302 -18.18 -7.33 35.08
CA ALA A 302 -17.35 -8.50 35.34
C ALA A 302 -15.95 -8.38 34.71
N PHE A 303 -15.85 -7.83 33.50
CA PHE A 303 -14.57 -7.56 32.84
C PHE A 303 -13.74 -6.51 33.60
N ILE A 304 -14.35 -5.40 34.04
CA ILE A 304 -13.68 -4.38 34.86
C ILE A 304 -13.23 -4.98 36.19
N ALA A 305 -14.07 -5.79 36.84
CA ALA A 305 -13.74 -6.48 38.07
C ALA A 305 -12.58 -7.47 37.86
N ALA A 306 -12.51 -8.15 36.72
CA ALA A 306 -11.39 -9.02 36.37
C ALA A 306 -10.07 -8.24 36.29
N ILE A 307 -10.06 -7.06 35.67
CA ILE A 307 -8.88 -6.16 35.68
C ILE A 307 -8.49 -5.79 37.11
N GLY A 308 -9.48 -5.51 37.98
CA GLY A 308 -9.27 -5.21 39.40
C GLY A 308 -8.75 -6.37 40.25
N LYS A 309 -8.87 -7.63 39.80
CA LYS A 309 -8.27 -8.78 40.50
C LYS A 309 -6.76 -8.87 40.32
N HIS A 310 -6.23 -8.25 39.27
CA HIS A 310 -4.82 -8.33 38.91
C HIS A 310 -3.99 -7.10 39.34
N GLY A 311 -4.60 -6.14 40.06
CA GLY A 311 -3.94 -4.91 40.50
C GLY A 311 -4.90 -3.94 41.19
N PRO A 312 -4.48 -2.69 41.45
CA PRO A 312 -5.35 -1.69 42.05
C PRO A 312 -6.52 -1.34 41.13
N SER A 313 -7.63 -0.90 41.72
CA SER A 313 -8.81 -0.43 40.98
C SER A 313 -8.44 0.70 40.00
N LEU A 314 -9.04 0.65 38.81
CA LEU A 314 -8.86 1.69 37.80
C LEU A 314 -9.34 3.05 38.33
N ASN A 315 -8.59 4.11 38.03
CA ASN A 315 -8.98 5.46 38.41
C ASN A 315 -10.15 5.98 37.55
N LYS A 316 -10.74 7.13 37.92
CA LYS A 316 -11.90 7.71 37.21
C LYS A 316 -11.64 7.97 35.72
N SER A 317 -10.45 8.46 35.37
CA SER A 317 -10.06 8.75 33.98
C SER A 317 -9.87 7.48 33.16
N GLN A 318 -9.24 6.46 33.75
CA GLN A 318 -9.09 5.12 33.17
C GLN A 318 -10.45 4.45 32.92
N LEU A 319 -11.37 4.52 33.89
CA LEU A 319 -12.73 3.97 33.74
C LEU A 319 -13.52 4.69 32.64
N ALA A 320 -13.47 6.03 32.60
CA ALA A 320 -14.12 6.80 31.55
C ALA A 320 -13.57 6.44 30.16
N THR A 321 -12.25 6.32 30.04
CA THR A 321 -11.58 5.93 28.79
C THR A 321 -11.98 4.51 28.35
N LEU A 322 -12.00 3.56 29.27
CA LEU A 322 -12.42 2.18 29.01
C LEU A 322 -13.86 2.13 28.52
N ASN A 323 -14.78 2.81 29.20
CA ASN A 323 -16.19 2.84 28.81
C ASN A 323 -16.37 3.44 27.42
N ASN A 324 -15.77 4.61 27.16
CA ASN A 324 -15.85 5.26 25.86
C ASN A 324 -15.33 4.37 24.72
N LEU A 325 -14.24 3.63 24.94
CA LEU A 325 -13.70 2.71 23.94
C LEU A 325 -14.60 1.49 23.71
N LEU A 326 -15.23 0.95 24.76
CA LEU A 326 -16.17 -0.16 24.63
C LEU A 326 -17.49 0.28 23.99
N ASP A 327 -17.95 1.50 24.26
CA ASP A 327 -19.15 2.09 23.66
C ASP A 327 -18.95 2.45 22.19
N GLY A 328 -17.74 2.89 21.82
CA GLY A 328 -17.35 3.15 20.42
C GLY A 328 -17.06 1.89 19.59
N GLY A 329 -17.11 0.70 20.21
CA GLY A 329 -16.97 -0.57 19.50
C GLY A 329 -18.18 -0.90 18.62
N TRP A 330 -18.11 -2.02 17.92
CA TRP A 330 -19.24 -2.51 17.14
C TRP A 330 -20.40 -2.95 18.06
N ASN A 331 -21.64 -2.91 17.55
CA ASN A 331 -22.81 -3.41 18.27
C ASN A 331 -23.75 -4.23 17.38
N THR A 332 -24.65 -4.96 18.03
CA THR A 332 -25.60 -5.87 17.35
C THR A 332 -26.51 -5.15 16.36
N GLN A 333 -26.92 -3.92 16.65
CA GLN A 333 -27.78 -3.16 15.75
C GLN A 333 -27.06 -2.81 14.44
N GLN A 334 -25.78 -2.46 14.51
CA GLN A 334 -24.96 -2.22 13.31
C GLN A 334 -24.84 -3.49 12.44
N LEU A 335 -24.68 -4.66 13.07
CA LEU A 335 -24.68 -5.94 12.34
C LEU A 335 -26.02 -6.19 11.64
N ILE A 336 -27.14 -6.05 12.36
CA ILE A 336 -28.49 -6.24 11.80
C ILE A 336 -28.73 -5.25 10.66
N THR A 337 -28.42 -3.97 10.85
CA THR A 337 -28.58 -2.94 9.82
C THR A 337 -27.71 -3.24 8.60
N ALA A 338 -26.45 -3.64 8.78
CA ALA A 338 -25.57 -3.97 7.66
C ALA A 338 -26.10 -5.13 6.80
N VAL A 339 -26.64 -6.17 7.45
CA VAL A 339 -27.24 -7.31 6.73
C VAL A 339 -28.59 -6.94 6.14
N SER A 340 -29.41 -6.16 6.84
CA SER A 340 -30.73 -5.73 6.34
C SER A 340 -30.61 -4.84 5.10
N THR A 341 -29.74 -3.81 5.14
CA THR A 341 -29.50 -2.91 4.01
C THR A 341 -28.93 -3.64 2.78
N ALA A 342 -28.16 -4.71 2.99
CA ALA A 342 -27.65 -5.51 1.89
C ALA A 342 -28.74 -6.29 1.13
N GLY A 343 -29.92 -6.48 1.73
CA GLY A 343 -31.07 -7.12 1.09
C GLY A 343 -31.84 -6.22 0.11
N GLU A 344 -31.47 -4.95 -0.03
CA GLU A 344 -32.06 -4.05 -1.02
C GLU A 344 -31.48 -4.30 -2.43
N PRO A 345 -32.27 -4.06 -3.50
CA PRO A 345 -31.81 -4.25 -4.88
C PRO A 345 -30.54 -3.43 -5.17
N GLN A 346 -29.58 -4.05 -5.84
CA GLN A 346 -28.29 -3.42 -6.13
C GLN A 346 -28.22 -2.95 -7.57
N GLU A 347 -27.72 -1.72 -7.77
CA GLU A 347 -27.30 -1.27 -9.09
C GLU A 347 -25.92 -1.86 -9.42
N VAL A 348 -25.90 -2.71 -10.44
CA VAL A 348 -24.69 -3.35 -10.94
C VAL A 348 -24.37 -2.78 -12.31
N ARG A 349 -23.08 -2.46 -12.55
CA ARG A 349 -22.61 -1.97 -13.84
C ARG A 349 -22.83 -3.05 -14.92
N LYS A 350 -23.40 -2.66 -16.06
CA LYS A 350 -23.51 -3.54 -17.23
C LYS A 350 -22.13 -3.82 -17.82
N SER A 351 -21.97 -4.99 -18.43
CA SER A 351 -20.77 -5.32 -19.22
C SER A 351 -20.66 -4.39 -20.43
N ALA A 352 -19.45 -4.22 -20.94
CA ALA A 352 -19.24 -3.45 -22.17
C ALA A 352 -19.98 -4.10 -23.34
N ARG A 353 -20.06 -5.44 -23.38
CA ARG A 353 -20.82 -6.11 -24.43
C ARG A 353 -22.32 -5.80 -24.39
N GLU A 354 -22.94 -5.80 -23.21
CA GLU A 354 -24.36 -5.44 -23.06
C GLU A 354 -24.64 -4.01 -23.52
N LEU A 355 -23.78 -3.06 -23.15
CA LEU A 355 -23.90 -1.68 -23.59
C LEU A 355 -23.69 -1.54 -25.11
N LEU A 356 -22.89 -2.42 -25.73
CA LEU A 356 -22.63 -2.39 -27.17
C LEU A 356 -23.85 -2.87 -27.93
N ASP A 357 -24.45 -3.96 -27.46
CA ASP A 357 -25.65 -4.52 -28.06
C ASP A 357 -26.82 -3.52 -27.92
N GLU A 358 -26.93 -2.79 -26.80
CA GLU A 358 -27.89 -1.68 -26.63
C GLU A 358 -27.64 -0.51 -27.60
N LYS A 359 -26.37 -0.11 -27.79
CA LYS A 359 -25.98 0.93 -28.74
C LYS A 359 -26.37 0.55 -30.17
N ILE A 360 -26.00 -0.66 -30.59
CA ILE A 360 -26.28 -1.19 -31.94
C ILE A 360 -27.79 -1.28 -32.17
N ALA A 361 -28.55 -1.78 -31.19
CA ALA A 361 -30.00 -1.87 -31.29
C ALA A 361 -30.69 -0.50 -31.42
N ALA A 362 -30.22 0.51 -30.67
CA ALA A 362 -30.73 1.88 -30.79
C ALA A 362 -30.43 2.47 -32.18
N GLU A 363 -29.20 2.31 -32.67
CA GLU A 363 -28.77 2.80 -33.99
C GLU A 363 -29.55 2.13 -35.13
N GLN A 364 -29.79 0.82 -35.06
CA GLN A 364 -30.59 0.07 -36.05
C GLN A 364 -32.05 0.55 -36.12
N ASN A 365 -32.58 1.03 -34.99
CA ASN A 365 -33.92 1.60 -34.90
C ASN A 365 -33.97 3.12 -35.20
N GLY A 366 -32.85 3.72 -35.62
CA GLY A 366 -32.74 5.16 -35.90
C GLY A 366 -32.85 6.06 -34.66
N GLN A 367 -32.60 5.52 -33.47
CA GLN A 367 -32.68 6.22 -32.19
C GLN A 367 -31.30 6.68 -31.72
N VAL A 368 -31.24 7.76 -30.93
CA VAL A 368 -30.01 8.15 -30.22
C VAL A 368 -29.79 7.17 -29.04
N PRO A 369 -28.63 6.51 -28.93
CA PRO A 369 -28.38 5.58 -27.84
C PRO A 369 -28.42 6.26 -26.45
N ASP A 370 -29.40 5.92 -25.62
CA ASP A 370 -29.45 6.26 -24.20
C ASP A 370 -28.91 5.09 -23.36
N LEU A 371 -27.58 5.01 -23.26
CA LEU A 371 -26.89 3.90 -22.61
C LEU A 371 -26.97 4.06 -21.08
N LYS A 372 -27.80 3.22 -20.44
CA LYS A 372 -27.86 3.15 -18.97
C LYS A 372 -26.70 2.28 -18.46
N PRO A 373 -25.73 2.86 -17.72
CA PRO A 373 -24.51 2.15 -17.34
C PRO A 373 -24.75 1.07 -16.29
N THR A 374 -25.87 1.13 -15.58
CA THR A 374 -26.25 0.18 -14.54
C THR A 374 -27.56 -0.53 -14.86
N ARG A 375 -27.72 -1.72 -14.28
CA ARG A 375 -29.00 -2.42 -14.17
C ARG A 375 -29.23 -2.79 -12.71
N THR A 376 -30.49 -2.82 -12.31
CA THR A 376 -30.88 -3.30 -10.99
C THR A 376 -30.93 -4.83 -11.01
N ILE A 377 -30.27 -5.48 -10.05
CA ILE A 377 -30.31 -6.93 -9.86
C ILE A 377 -30.80 -7.23 -8.44
N GLY A 378 -31.60 -8.30 -8.30
CA GLY A 378 -32.10 -8.80 -7.03
C GLY A 378 -33.48 -8.26 -6.64
N GLU A 379 -34.14 -8.98 -5.75
CA GLU A 379 -35.41 -8.59 -5.13
C GLU A 379 -35.17 -8.17 -3.68
N THR A 380 -36.00 -7.27 -3.16
CA THR A 380 -35.91 -6.82 -1.76
C THR A 380 -36.13 -7.99 -0.81
N THR A 381 -35.11 -8.34 -0.02
CA THR A 381 -35.16 -9.41 0.98
C THR A 381 -34.96 -8.82 2.38
N ARG A 382 -36.01 -8.81 3.20
CA ARG A 382 -35.97 -8.28 4.57
C ARG A 382 -35.75 -9.39 5.58
N LEU A 383 -34.94 -9.11 6.61
CA LEU A 383 -34.75 -10.02 7.73
C LEU A 383 -36.04 -10.13 8.56
N ASN A 384 -36.38 -11.34 8.98
CA ASN A 384 -37.47 -11.59 9.91
C ASN A 384 -36.97 -11.59 11.37
N SER A 385 -37.90 -11.66 12.34
CA SER A 385 -37.56 -11.62 13.77
C SER A 385 -36.67 -12.79 14.20
N ALA A 386 -36.88 -13.99 13.66
CA ALA A 386 -36.05 -15.16 13.98
C ALA A 386 -34.60 -14.98 13.50
N GLN A 387 -34.40 -14.40 12.32
CA GLN A 387 -33.08 -14.07 11.78
C GLN A 387 -32.39 -12.98 12.61
N GLU A 388 -33.13 -11.94 13.03
CA GLU A 388 -32.59 -10.91 13.94
C GLU A 388 -32.17 -11.50 15.28
N ASP A 389 -32.94 -12.43 15.84
CA ASP A 389 -32.64 -13.09 17.10
C ASP A 389 -31.40 -14.00 17.00
N LEU A 390 -31.20 -14.68 15.87
CA LEU A 390 -29.96 -15.41 15.57
C LEU A 390 -28.74 -14.47 15.52
N LEU A 391 -28.87 -13.30 14.90
CA LEU A 391 -27.79 -12.29 14.86
C LEU A 391 -27.48 -11.72 16.26
N LYS A 392 -28.50 -11.55 17.12
CA LYS A 392 -28.32 -11.17 18.52
C LYS A 392 -27.58 -12.26 19.30
N ALA A 393 -27.99 -13.51 19.15
CA ALA A 393 -27.33 -14.65 19.78
C ALA A 393 -25.86 -14.78 19.35
N PHE A 394 -25.58 -14.57 18.06
CA PHE A 394 -24.19 -14.52 17.55
C PHE A 394 -23.38 -13.40 18.20
N ALA A 395 -23.97 -12.21 18.39
CA ALA A 395 -23.26 -11.11 19.05
C ALA A 395 -22.90 -11.45 20.51
N GLU A 396 -23.70 -12.27 21.19
CA GLU A 396 -23.37 -12.73 22.53
C GLU A 396 -22.24 -13.77 22.54
N ASN A 397 -22.18 -14.63 21.52
CA ASN A 397 -21.18 -15.67 21.32
C ASN A 397 -20.65 -15.72 19.87
N THR A 398 -19.62 -14.92 19.62
CA THR A 398 -18.98 -14.78 18.30
C THR A 398 -18.08 -15.95 17.91
N ALA A 399 -17.98 -17.00 18.73
CA ALA A 399 -17.16 -18.18 18.43
C ALA A 399 -17.77 -19.12 17.37
N GLN A 400 -19.04 -18.92 17.03
CA GLN A 400 -19.73 -19.70 16.00
C GLN A 400 -19.12 -19.45 14.60
N PRO A 401 -18.88 -20.49 13.79
CA PRO A 401 -18.45 -20.32 12.40
C PRO A 401 -19.49 -19.58 11.56
N VAL A 402 -19.04 -18.64 10.72
CA VAL A 402 -19.93 -17.84 9.85
C VAL A 402 -20.75 -18.71 8.91
N ALA A 403 -20.18 -19.82 8.41
CA ALA A 403 -20.91 -20.76 7.55
C ALA A 403 -22.10 -21.42 8.28
N GLU A 404 -21.94 -21.73 9.56
CA GLU A 404 -23.01 -22.30 10.38
C GLU A 404 -24.09 -21.25 10.68
N LEU A 405 -23.69 -20.02 11.01
CA LEU A 405 -24.63 -18.90 11.18
C LEU A 405 -25.42 -18.64 9.89
N THR A 406 -24.75 -18.65 8.74
CA THR A 406 -25.38 -18.45 7.43
C THR A 406 -26.42 -19.53 7.14
N LYS A 407 -26.11 -20.79 7.45
CA LYS A 407 -27.04 -21.90 7.32
C LYS A 407 -28.28 -21.71 8.21
N GLN A 408 -28.09 -21.37 9.48
CA GLN A 408 -29.20 -21.14 10.43
C GLN A 408 -30.08 -19.96 10.00
N LEU A 409 -29.49 -18.88 9.50
CA LEU A 409 -30.22 -17.74 8.96
C LEU A 409 -31.05 -18.10 7.72
N GLY A 410 -30.51 -18.96 6.85
CA GLY A 410 -31.21 -19.50 5.68
C GLY A 410 -32.34 -20.47 6.03
N GLU A 411 -32.20 -21.24 7.10
CA GLU A 411 -33.26 -22.11 7.64
C GLU A 411 -34.38 -21.28 8.30
N ALA A 412 -34.05 -20.15 8.92
CA ALA A 412 -35.00 -19.25 9.56
C ALA A 412 -35.77 -18.35 8.57
N GLY A 413 -35.26 -18.15 7.35
CA GLY A 413 -35.90 -17.33 6.33
C GLY A 413 -35.04 -17.15 5.08
N MET A 414 -35.61 -16.58 4.02
CA MET A 414 -34.87 -16.29 2.79
C MET A 414 -33.73 -15.32 3.09
N LEU A 415 -32.53 -15.66 2.61
CA LEU A 415 -31.32 -14.86 2.76
C LEU A 415 -30.67 -14.72 1.38
N SER A 416 -30.46 -13.49 0.94
CA SER A 416 -29.88 -13.22 -0.38
C SER A 416 -28.34 -13.25 -0.35
N ASP A 417 -27.70 -13.53 -1.50
CA ASP A 417 -26.23 -13.54 -1.61
C ASP A 417 -25.56 -12.24 -1.14
N PRO A 418 -26.09 -11.03 -1.47
CA PRO A 418 -25.56 -9.78 -0.93
C PRO A 418 -25.56 -9.71 0.59
N GLN A 419 -26.58 -10.28 1.25
CA GLN A 419 -26.68 -10.32 2.71
C GLN A 419 -25.63 -11.25 3.31
N ILE A 420 -25.38 -12.40 2.70
CA ILE A 420 -24.31 -13.33 3.10
C ILE A 420 -22.94 -12.65 2.97
N VAL A 421 -22.71 -11.93 1.87
CA VAL A 421 -21.47 -11.17 1.65
C VAL A 421 -21.33 -10.04 2.68
N ALA A 422 -22.39 -9.30 2.97
CA ALA A 422 -22.38 -8.24 3.97
C ALA A 422 -22.11 -8.78 5.39
N LEU A 423 -22.76 -9.88 5.77
CA LEU A 423 -22.52 -10.59 7.03
C LEU A 423 -21.06 -11.00 7.16
N THR A 424 -20.53 -11.70 6.14
CA THR A 424 -19.14 -12.18 6.13
C THR A 424 -18.15 -11.03 6.20
N ARG A 425 -18.41 -9.95 5.45
CA ARG A 425 -17.59 -8.74 5.46
C ARG A 425 -17.59 -8.07 6.82
N PHE A 426 -18.77 -7.87 7.41
CA PHE A 426 -18.90 -7.23 8.73
C PHE A 426 -18.14 -8.03 9.79
N ILE A 427 -18.36 -9.35 9.86
CA ILE A 427 -17.68 -10.22 10.82
C ILE A 427 -16.16 -10.19 10.63
N SER A 428 -15.67 -10.14 9.38
CA SER A 428 -14.23 -10.09 9.09
C SER A 428 -13.53 -8.81 9.53
N GLN A 429 -14.29 -7.75 9.83
CA GLN A 429 -13.78 -6.45 10.30
C GLN A 429 -13.82 -6.32 11.83
N ILE A 430 -14.49 -7.23 12.54
CA ILE A 430 -14.54 -7.23 14.00
C ILE A 430 -13.15 -7.61 14.55
N PRO A 431 -12.57 -6.81 15.47
CA PRO A 431 -11.27 -7.13 16.05
C PRO A 431 -11.33 -8.40 16.92
N THR A 432 -10.18 -9.04 17.14
CA THR A 432 -10.08 -10.14 18.10
C THR A 432 -10.15 -9.63 19.55
N THR A 433 -10.32 -10.55 20.50
CA THR A 433 -10.21 -10.21 21.93
C THR A 433 -8.83 -9.65 22.27
N GLY A 434 -7.76 -10.22 21.70
CA GLY A 434 -6.39 -9.73 21.89
C GLY A 434 -6.19 -8.31 21.36
N GLU A 435 -6.65 -8.02 20.14
CA GLU A 435 -6.58 -6.69 19.56
C GLU A 435 -7.35 -5.64 20.38
N ARG A 436 -8.57 -5.96 20.81
CA ARG A 436 -9.38 -5.10 21.68
C ARG A 436 -8.68 -4.84 23.00
N ASN A 437 -8.24 -5.89 23.70
CA ASN A 437 -7.62 -5.75 25.03
C ASN A 437 -6.26 -5.06 24.96
N ARG A 438 -5.47 -5.26 23.89
CA ARG A 438 -4.23 -4.51 23.62
C ARG A 438 -4.50 -3.02 23.45
N THR A 439 -5.54 -2.66 22.69
CA THR A 439 -5.96 -1.27 22.51
C THR A 439 -6.37 -0.65 23.85
N LEU A 440 -7.18 -1.37 24.65
CA LEU A 440 -7.56 -0.94 25.99
C LEU A 440 -6.35 -0.77 26.91
N CYS A 441 -5.39 -1.69 26.91
CA CYS A 441 -4.20 -1.63 27.75
C CYS A 441 -3.40 -0.33 27.51
N PHE A 442 -3.15 0.02 26.24
CA PHE A 442 -2.42 1.26 25.93
C PHE A 442 -3.22 2.52 26.28
N ALA A 443 -4.52 2.52 26.03
CA ALA A 443 -5.38 3.65 26.40
C ALA A 443 -5.45 3.86 27.93
N LEU A 444 -5.49 2.76 28.70
CA LEU A 444 -5.46 2.81 30.16
C LEU A 444 -4.11 3.30 30.69
N LEU A 445 -3.00 2.88 30.08
CA LEU A 445 -1.65 3.34 30.42
C LEU A 445 -1.44 4.83 30.15
N ALA A 446 -2.07 5.37 29.09
CA ALA A 446 -2.04 6.80 28.80
C ALA A 446 -2.77 7.64 29.87
N ASN A 447 -3.68 7.04 30.63
CA ASN A 447 -4.50 7.71 31.65
C ASN A 447 -4.16 7.30 33.10
N GLY A 448 -3.06 6.57 33.29
CA GLY A 448 -2.55 6.19 34.60
C GLY A 448 -1.74 4.89 34.58
N PRO A 449 -0.96 4.60 35.63
CA PRO A 449 -0.17 3.37 35.69
C PRO A 449 -1.09 2.14 35.79
N LEU A 450 -0.65 1.05 35.16
CA LEU A 450 -1.19 -0.30 35.37
C LEU A 450 -0.13 -1.18 36.02
N SER A 451 -0.56 -2.05 36.93
CA SER A 451 0.32 -3.07 37.50
C SER A 451 0.79 -4.06 36.42
N THR A 452 1.84 -4.82 36.72
CA THR A 452 2.32 -5.89 35.82
C THR A 452 1.25 -6.95 35.60
N GLY A 453 0.54 -7.38 36.65
CA GLY A 453 -0.56 -8.35 36.53
C GLY A 453 -1.70 -7.87 35.62
N GLN A 454 -2.09 -6.60 35.73
CA GLN A 454 -3.12 -6.02 34.85
C GLN A 454 -2.68 -5.98 33.38
N ARG A 455 -1.42 -5.59 33.13
CA ARG A 455 -0.86 -5.59 31.78
C ARG A 455 -0.78 -6.99 31.21
N ASP A 456 -0.36 -7.96 32.02
CA ASP A 456 -0.28 -9.35 31.59
C ASP A 456 -1.65 -9.92 31.27
N PHE A 457 -2.66 -9.66 32.11
CA PHE A 457 -4.05 -10.05 31.85
C PHE A 457 -4.59 -9.44 30.54
N LEU A 458 -4.38 -8.14 30.32
CA LEU A 458 -4.91 -7.46 29.12
C LEU A 458 -4.14 -7.82 27.83
N LEU A 459 -2.87 -8.22 27.93
CA LEU A 459 -2.02 -8.50 26.76
C LEU A 459 -1.88 -9.99 26.45
N ASP A 460 -2.45 -10.89 27.24
CA ASP A 460 -2.20 -12.32 27.11
C ASP A 460 -2.65 -12.90 25.76
N ASP A 461 -3.91 -12.64 25.39
CA ASP A 461 -4.46 -13.03 24.09
C ASP A 461 -3.65 -12.41 22.94
N ALA A 462 -3.32 -11.12 23.04
CA ALA A 462 -2.54 -10.41 22.03
C ALA A 462 -1.13 -11.01 21.83
N ARG A 463 -0.48 -11.50 22.91
CA ARG A 463 0.81 -12.20 22.82
C ARG A 463 0.66 -13.53 22.10
N THR A 464 -0.37 -14.29 22.42
CA THR A 464 -0.66 -15.58 21.77
C THR A 464 -0.96 -15.41 20.29
N GLU A 465 -1.80 -14.42 19.95
CA GLU A 465 -2.12 -14.02 18.58
C GLU A 465 -0.87 -13.62 17.80
N PHE A 466 -0.02 -12.77 18.39
CA PHE A 466 1.23 -12.33 17.76
C PHE A 466 2.21 -13.48 17.50
N LEU A 467 2.37 -14.39 18.47
CA LEU A 467 3.25 -15.56 18.31
C LEU A 467 2.74 -16.49 17.20
N TRP A 468 1.42 -16.66 17.10
CA TRP A 468 0.83 -17.47 16.05
C TRP A 468 0.96 -16.82 14.68
N ASP A 469 0.66 -15.52 14.54
CA ASP A 469 0.83 -14.82 13.26
C ASP A 469 2.29 -14.82 12.80
N ARG A 470 3.24 -14.70 13.72
CA ARG A 470 4.67 -14.87 13.42
C ARG A 470 4.99 -16.27 12.91
N THR A 471 4.39 -17.30 13.51
CA THR A 471 4.57 -18.70 13.08
C THR A 471 4.01 -18.92 11.66
N ALA A 472 2.79 -18.44 11.40
CA ALA A 472 2.17 -18.50 10.08
C ALA A 472 2.97 -17.72 9.03
N GLY A 473 3.48 -16.53 9.39
CA GLY A 473 4.37 -15.73 8.54
C GLY A 473 5.72 -16.42 8.26
N ALA A 474 6.32 -17.05 9.28
CA ALA A 474 7.55 -17.81 9.10
C ALA A 474 7.35 -19.02 8.18
N LEU A 475 6.23 -19.73 8.32
CA LEU A 475 5.88 -20.84 7.42
C LEU A 475 5.64 -20.35 5.99
N PHE A 476 4.98 -19.21 5.82
CA PHE A 476 4.76 -18.58 4.51
C PHE A 476 6.08 -18.21 3.81
N VAL A 477 7.04 -17.64 4.54
CA VAL A 477 8.37 -17.34 3.98
C VAL A 477 9.15 -18.61 3.70
N ALA A 478 9.12 -19.59 4.61
CA ALA A 478 9.83 -20.86 4.45
C ALA A 478 9.31 -21.68 3.26
N ALA A 479 7.98 -21.67 3.03
CA ALA A 479 7.33 -22.34 1.92
C ALA A 479 7.56 -21.64 0.56
N HIS A 480 8.20 -20.47 0.54
CA HIS A 480 8.45 -19.71 -0.68
C HIS A 480 9.92 -19.76 -1.10
N GLN A 481 10.19 -19.92 -2.39
CA GLN A 481 11.55 -19.79 -2.93
C GLN A 481 11.84 -18.35 -3.33
N PRO A 482 12.75 -17.62 -2.64
CA PRO A 482 13.04 -16.23 -2.96
C PRO A 482 13.70 -16.10 -4.34
N ARG A 483 13.05 -15.40 -5.27
CA ARG A 483 13.60 -15.17 -6.63
C ARG A 483 14.48 -13.93 -6.69
N PHE A 484 14.01 -12.87 -6.06
CA PHE A 484 14.72 -11.60 -5.96
C PHE A 484 14.89 -11.21 -4.49
N PRO A 485 15.93 -11.73 -3.80
CA PRO A 485 16.08 -11.55 -2.36
C PRO A 485 16.13 -10.09 -1.89
N TRP A 486 16.51 -9.17 -2.77
CA TRP A 486 16.71 -7.75 -2.47
C TRP A 486 15.99 -6.84 -3.46
N SER A 487 14.76 -7.17 -3.87
CA SER A 487 14.06 -6.33 -4.85
C SER A 487 13.11 -5.28 -4.27
N GLY A 488 12.85 -5.34 -2.96
CA GLY A 488 11.95 -4.43 -2.26
C GLY A 488 12.37 -2.98 -2.26
N GLU A 489 11.54 -2.18 -1.61
CA GLU A 489 11.81 -0.76 -1.48
C GLU A 489 12.79 -0.52 -0.33
N TYR A 490 13.78 0.35 -0.53
CA TYR A 490 14.73 0.72 0.53
C TYR A 490 14.05 1.41 1.73
N ARG A 491 12.85 1.94 1.53
CA ARG A 491 12.07 2.60 2.58
C ARG A 491 11.10 1.65 3.28
N GLU A 492 11.01 0.41 2.81
CA GLU A 492 10.13 -0.60 3.38
C GLU A 492 10.52 -0.89 4.83
N GLN A 493 9.51 -1.06 5.67
CA GLN A 493 9.69 -1.36 7.08
C GLN A 493 10.53 -2.63 7.26
N GLY A 494 11.50 -2.58 8.16
CA GLY A 494 12.43 -3.68 8.43
C GLY A 494 13.69 -3.69 7.55
N SER A 495 13.77 -2.86 6.51
CA SER A 495 15.02 -2.66 5.78
C SER A 495 16.06 -1.88 6.62
N PRO A 496 17.37 -2.04 6.34
CA PRO A 496 18.42 -1.29 7.03
C PRO A 496 18.29 0.23 6.90
N PHE A 497 17.85 0.72 5.74
CA PHE A 497 17.67 2.17 5.53
C PHE A 497 16.46 2.70 6.30
N TRP A 498 15.33 1.96 6.32
CA TRP A 498 14.21 2.30 7.19
C TRP A 498 14.63 2.35 8.67
N TRP A 499 15.44 1.38 9.12
CA TRP A 499 15.95 1.36 10.48
C TRP A 499 16.82 2.59 10.79
N LEU A 500 17.76 2.93 9.89
CA LEU A 500 18.62 4.10 10.05
C LEU A 500 17.79 5.40 10.07
N TYR A 501 16.78 5.49 9.20
CA TYR A 501 15.88 6.62 9.17
C TYR A 501 15.11 6.76 10.50
N GLU A 502 14.47 5.69 10.95
CA GLU A 502 13.58 5.71 12.12
C GLU A 502 14.34 5.84 13.44
N TYR A 503 15.53 5.22 13.57
CA TYR A 503 16.28 5.15 14.82
C TYR A 503 17.55 6.01 14.87
N ALA A 504 18.03 6.56 13.76
CA ALA A 504 19.14 7.52 13.76
C ALA A 504 18.71 8.90 13.26
N PHE A 505 18.25 9.01 12.02
CA PHE A 505 17.94 10.31 11.40
C PHE A 505 16.78 11.03 12.09
N LYS A 506 15.67 10.33 12.31
CA LYS A 506 14.46 10.90 12.92
C LYS A 506 14.70 11.40 14.36
N PRO A 507 15.38 10.67 15.27
CA PRO A 507 15.77 11.21 16.56
C PRO A 507 16.72 12.42 16.46
N LEU A 508 17.73 12.38 15.57
CA LEU A 508 18.66 13.50 15.40
C LEU A 508 17.99 14.76 14.86
N THR A 509 17.05 14.62 13.93
CA THR A 509 16.25 15.77 13.47
C THR A 509 15.33 16.28 14.57
N ALA A 510 14.71 15.39 15.37
CA ALA A 510 13.89 15.76 16.52
C ALA A 510 14.72 16.54 17.57
N THR A 511 15.95 16.14 17.87
CA THR A 511 16.82 16.89 18.78
C THR A 511 17.21 18.26 18.20
N MET A 512 17.49 18.33 16.89
CA MET A 512 17.75 19.60 16.21
C MET A 512 16.54 20.56 16.30
N PHE A 513 15.32 20.07 16.05
CA PHE A 513 14.11 20.87 16.20
C PHE A 513 13.84 21.26 17.66
N ALA A 514 14.08 20.36 18.63
CA ALA A 514 13.93 20.67 20.04
C ALA A 514 14.92 21.76 20.49
N MET A 515 16.18 21.67 20.05
CA MET A 515 17.19 22.72 20.31
C MET A 515 16.81 24.03 19.64
N LEU A 516 16.36 24.00 18.37
CA LEU A 516 15.89 25.18 17.66
C LEU A 516 14.73 25.85 18.41
N ALA A 517 13.74 25.07 18.85
CA ALA A 517 12.62 25.57 19.62
C ALA A 517 13.07 26.21 20.95
N PHE A 518 13.98 25.55 21.68
CA PHE A 518 14.54 26.08 22.92
C PHE A 518 15.30 27.40 22.69
N TYR A 519 16.18 27.45 21.69
CA TYR A 519 16.96 28.65 21.40
C TYR A 519 16.12 29.79 20.84
N VAL A 520 15.13 29.49 19.99
CA VAL A 520 14.16 30.48 19.52
C VAL A 520 13.37 31.02 20.70
N ALA A 521 12.83 30.17 21.58
CA ALA A 521 12.12 30.63 22.77
C ALA A 521 13.01 31.46 23.71
N SER A 522 14.26 31.05 23.91
CA SER A 522 15.25 31.78 24.74
C SER A 522 15.66 33.13 24.12
N ALA A 523 15.93 33.16 22.81
CA ALA A 523 16.26 34.37 22.08
C ALA A 523 15.08 35.34 22.05
N ALA A 524 13.87 34.81 21.83
CA ALA A 524 12.64 35.59 21.85
C ALA A 524 12.42 36.17 23.26
N PHE A 525 12.47 35.35 24.33
CA PHE A 525 12.39 35.84 25.71
C PHE A 525 13.41 36.95 26.03
N ARG A 526 14.66 36.84 25.54
CA ARG A 526 15.68 37.90 25.71
C ARG A 526 15.39 39.15 24.87
N ALA A 527 14.92 39.01 23.63
CA ALA A 527 14.54 40.11 22.75
C ALA A 527 13.29 40.85 23.25
N PHE A 528 12.36 40.15 23.90
CA PHE A 528 11.13 40.69 24.47
C PHE A 528 11.33 41.44 25.80
N ARG A 529 12.56 41.60 26.28
CA ARG A 529 12.89 42.60 27.31
C ARG A 529 12.77 44.04 26.77
N ALA A 530 12.70 44.23 25.45
CA ALA A 530 12.39 45.50 24.82
C ALA A 530 10.87 45.78 24.86
N LYS A 531 10.47 46.93 25.43
CA LYS A 531 9.08 47.39 25.55
C LYS A 531 8.56 48.07 24.26
N ASN A 532 8.64 47.41 23.11
CA ASN A 532 8.05 47.94 21.87
C ASN A 532 6.82 47.11 21.43
N PHE A 533 5.88 47.80 20.78
CA PHE A 533 4.58 47.22 20.39
C PHE A 533 4.76 46.09 19.37
N GLU A 534 5.74 46.24 18.47
CA GLU A 534 6.04 45.29 17.41
C GLU A 534 6.51 43.93 17.98
N ALA A 535 7.33 43.93 19.03
CA ALA A 535 7.80 42.68 19.63
C ALA A 535 6.71 41.99 20.45
N ILE A 536 5.78 42.74 21.07
CA ILE A 536 4.60 42.18 21.74
C ILE A 536 3.66 41.52 20.72
N LEU A 537 3.42 42.16 19.58
CA LEU A 537 2.59 41.61 18.50
C LEU A 537 3.18 40.32 17.94
N LEU A 538 4.50 40.31 17.71
CA LEU A 538 5.24 39.13 17.23
C LEU A 538 5.21 37.99 18.25
N LEU A 539 5.41 38.29 19.54
CA LEU A 539 5.32 37.30 20.62
C LEU A 539 3.92 36.69 20.72
N GLY A 540 2.88 37.53 20.69
CA GLY A 540 1.49 37.09 20.76
C GLY A 540 1.12 36.14 19.61
N THR A 541 1.50 36.50 18.38
CA THR A 541 1.29 35.63 17.22
C THR A 541 2.11 34.35 17.28
N ALA A 542 3.37 34.40 17.69
CA ALA A 542 4.21 33.21 17.85
C ALA A 542 3.67 32.24 18.92
N PHE A 543 3.16 32.76 20.04
CA PHE A 543 2.56 31.97 21.10
C PHE A 543 1.29 31.25 20.63
N ILE A 544 0.39 31.96 19.92
CA ILE A 544 -0.83 31.39 19.35
C ILE A 544 -0.48 30.24 18.40
N ILE A 545 0.47 30.45 17.49
CA ILE A 545 0.90 29.45 16.51
C ILE A 545 1.49 28.22 17.21
N LEU A 546 2.38 28.42 18.19
CA LEU A 546 3.04 27.33 18.88
C LEU A 546 2.02 26.50 19.67
N LEU A 547 1.11 27.17 20.36
CA LEU A 547 0.06 26.52 21.15
C LEU A 547 -0.92 25.74 20.26
N GLY A 548 -1.35 26.31 19.12
CA GLY A 548 -2.27 25.66 18.18
C GLY A 548 -1.70 24.46 17.43
N ARG A 549 -0.36 24.31 17.38
CA ARG A 549 0.30 23.11 16.84
C ARG A 549 0.50 22.00 17.88
N THR A 550 0.15 22.24 19.13
CA THR A 550 0.21 21.21 20.20
C THR A 550 -1.18 20.67 20.50
N PHE A 551 -1.24 19.46 21.06
CA PHE A 551 -2.50 18.86 21.53
C PHE A 551 -3.22 19.77 22.55
N ALA A 552 -2.47 20.56 23.33
CA ALA A 552 -3.01 21.52 24.28
C ALA A 552 -3.85 22.63 23.60
N GLY A 553 -3.48 23.07 22.39
CA GLY A 553 -4.25 24.09 21.67
C GLY A 553 -5.67 23.66 21.36
N VAL A 554 -5.85 22.41 20.93
CA VAL A 554 -7.16 21.84 20.61
C VAL A 554 -7.99 21.61 21.87
N THR A 555 -7.39 21.07 22.94
CA THR A 555 -8.13 20.77 24.17
C THR A 555 -8.56 22.03 24.93
N LEU A 556 -7.76 23.10 24.90
CA LEU A 556 -8.07 24.35 25.62
C LEU A 556 -9.22 25.15 24.99
N THR A 557 -9.49 24.97 23.70
CA THR A 557 -10.57 25.66 22.99
C THR A 557 -11.70 24.75 22.49
N SER A 558 -11.69 23.48 22.91
CA SER A 558 -12.73 22.51 22.52
C SER A 558 -14.13 22.86 23.04
N TRP A 559 -14.21 23.64 24.12
CA TRP A 559 -15.46 24.10 24.74
C TRP A 559 -16.13 25.26 23.99
N LEU A 560 -15.46 25.87 23.00
CA LEU A 560 -16.02 26.98 22.21
C LEU A 560 -17.04 26.44 21.17
N PRO A 561 -18.25 27.02 21.07
CA PRO A 561 -19.24 26.66 20.07
C PRO A 561 -18.76 26.83 18.64
N ASP A 562 -19.30 26.05 17.71
CA ASP A 562 -18.89 26.08 16.30
C ASP A 562 -19.26 27.38 15.58
N SER A 563 -20.20 28.17 16.11
CA SER A 563 -20.53 29.52 15.61
C SER A 563 -19.39 30.53 15.75
N ILE A 564 -18.44 30.28 16.67
CA ILE A 564 -17.24 31.09 16.87
C ILE A 564 -15.96 30.28 16.66
N ALA A 565 -16.02 29.25 15.80
CA ALA A 565 -14.92 28.35 15.50
C ALA A 565 -13.64 29.08 15.05
N GLY A 566 -13.74 30.26 14.44
CA GLY A 566 -12.58 31.07 14.04
C GLY A 566 -11.69 31.56 15.20
N LEU A 567 -12.20 31.57 16.43
CA LEU A 567 -11.43 31.92 17.64
C LEU A 567 -10.78 30.70 18.32
N LYS A 568 -11.07 29.48 17.87
CA LYS A 568 -10.38 28.27 18.36
C LYS A 568 -8.90 28.38 17.95
N ILE A 569 -7.99 28.03 18.85
CA ILE A 569 -6.55 28.33 18.70
C ILE A 569 -5.95 27.57 17.50
N ASP A 570 -6.47 26.39 17.18
CA ASP A 570 -6.16 25.62 15.98
C ASP A 570 -6.58 26.35 14.70
N ASN A 571 -7.81 26.85 14.62
CA ASN A 571 -8.31 27.59 13.47
C ASN A 571 -7.60 28.94 13.30
N LEU A 572 -7.33 29.66 14.39
CA LEU A 572 -6.58 30.91 14.36
C LEU A 572 -5.14 30.70 13.86
N THR A 573 -4.51 29.59 14.27
CA THR A 573 -3.20 29.18 13.75
C THR A 573 -3.27 28.93 12.25
N VAL A 574 -4.32 28.25 11.76
CA VAL A 574 -4.55 28.05 10.33
C VAL A 574 -4.70 29.40 9.63
N THR A 575 -5.54 30.32 10.11
CA THR A 575 -5.73 31.65 9.50
C THR A 575 -4.44 32.46 9.45
N ILE A 576 -3.66 32.50 10.54
CA ILE A 576 -2.37 33.21 10.56
C ILE A 576 -1.41 32.58 9.54
N MET A 577 -1.38 31.26 9.43
CA MET A 577 -0.52 30.55 8.49
C MET A 577 -0.96 30.71 7.03
N THR A 578 -2.25 30.57 6.74
CA THR A 578 -2.76 30.52 5.36
C THR A 578 -2.91 31.91 4.75
N VAL A 579 -3.22 32.93 5.55
CA VAL A 579 -3.43 34.30 5.06
C VAL A 579 -2.13 35.12 5.22
N PHE A 580 -1.72 35.38 6.46
CA PHE A 580 -0.63 36.33 6.74
C PHE A 580 0.76 35.74 6.45
N ASN A 581 1.04 34.52 6.92
CA ASN A 581 2.32 33.87 6.67
C ASN A 581 2.48 33.55 5.17
N THR A 582 1.44 33.04 4.50
CA THR A 582 1.47 32.86 3.03
C THR A 582 1.71 34.18 2.31
N ALA A 583 1.05 35.28 2.68
CA ALA A 583 1.30 36.58 2.05
C ALA A 583 2.75 37.04 2.22
N GLY A 584 3.31 36.91 3.44
CA GLY A 584 4.72 37.20 3.72
C GLY A 584 5.69 36.30 2.97
N ASN A 585 5.47 34.98 2.96
CA ASN A 585 6.27 34.02 2.20
C ASN A 585 6.22 34.31 0.71
N ARG A 586 5.05 34.68 0.16
CA ARG A 586 4.94 35.08 -1.25
C ARG A 586 5.78 36.32 -1.53
N ALA A 587 5.73 37.35 -0.67
CA ALA A 587 6.56 38.54 -0.82
C ALA A 587 8.07 38.23 -0.73
N ILE A 588 8.49 37.40 0.23
CA ILE A 588 9.88 36.95 0.37
C ILE A 588 10.32 36.14 -0.85
N MET A 589 9.50 35.18 -1.31
CA MET A 589 9.80 34.37 -2.48
C MET A 589 9.91 35.22 -3.74
N ILE A 590 9.02 36.20 -3.94
CA ILE A 590 9.12 37.18 -5.02
C ILE A 590 10.45 37.94 -4.91
N GLY A 591 10.81 38.40 -3.72
CA GLY A 591 12.07 39.11 -3.48
C GLY A 591 13.31 38.25 -3.75
N ILE A 592 13.35 37.03 -3.23
CA ILE A 592 14.46 36.07 -3.46
C ILE A 592 14.58 35.76 -4.94
N ALA A 593 13.48 35.45 -5.60
CA ALA A 593 13.52 35.01 -6.96
C ALA A 593 13.80 36.16 -7.95
N LEU A 594 13.32 37.37 -7.66
CA LEU A 594 13.76 38.58 -8.36
C LEU A 594 15.26 38.85 -8.12
N GLY A 595 15.76 38.56 -6.90
CA GLY A 595 17.19 38.63 -6.57
C GLY A 595 18.03 37.62 -7.34
N ILE A 596 17.57 36.36 -7.46
CA ILE A 596 18.21 35.31 -8.26
C ILE A 596 18.21 35.70 -9.73
N ALA A 597 17.07 36.19 -10.25
CA ALA A 597 16.97 36.68 -11.62
C ALA A 597 17.92 37.85 -11.90
N ALA A 598 17.97 38.84 -11.01
CA ALA A 598 18.86 39.99 -11.13
C ALA A 598 20.34 39.60 -11.03
N THR A 599 20.67 38.66 -10.13
CA THR A 599 22.04 38.14 -10.00
C THR A 599 22.43 37.34 -11.24
N SER A 600 21.54 36.50 -11.75
CA SER A 600 21.72 35.76 -13.00
C SER A 600 21.93 36.72 -14.19
N LEU A 601 21.16 37.80 -14.26
CA LEU A 601 21.28 38.83 -15.29
C LEU A 601 22.61 39.62 -15.19
N LYS A 602 23.05 39.96 -13.97
CA LYS A 602 24.35 40.60 -13.74
C LYS A 602 25.52 39.72 -14.18
N VAL A 603 25.42 38.42 -13.93
CA VAL A 603 26.39 37.43 -14.40
C VAL A 603 26.33 37.29 -15.93
N LEU A 604 25.14 37.28 -16.53
CA LEU A 604 24.94 37.23 -17.99
C LEU A 604 25.53 38.42 -18.73
N LEU A 605 25.34 39.62 -18.20
CA LEU A 605 25.86 40.88 -18.75
C LEU A 605 27.36 41.09 -18.43
N GLY A 606 27.99 40.16 -17.70
CA GLY A 606 29.41 40.20 -17.37
C GLY A 606 29.80 41.30 -16.37
N VAL A 607 28.81 41.87 -15.67
CA VAL A 607 28.96 42.92 -14.66
C VAL A 607 29.48 42.34 -13.35
N ASP A 608 29.11 41.11 -13.02
CA ASP A 608 29.61 40.39 -11.84
C ASP A 608 30.60 39.30 -12.25
N ARG A 609 31.89 39.51 -11.94
CA ARG A 609 33.01 38.63 -12.33
C ARG A 609 33.51 37.72 -11.20
N SER A 610 32.95 37.82 -9.99
CA SER A 610 33.47 37.18 -8.78
C SER A 610 33.53 35.64 -8.84
N TYR A 611 32.61 34.99 -9.55
CA TYR A 611 32.59 33.53 -9.76
C TYR A 611 33.28 33.06 -11.05
N LEU A 612 33.77 33.99 -11.89
CA LEU A 612 34.28 33.68 -13.22
C LEU A 612 35.78 33.35 -13.27
N GLY A 613 36.46 33.33 -12.12
CA GLY A 613 37.89 33.08 -12.00
C GLY A 613 38.67 34.29 -12.49
N SER A 614 39.09 35.16 -11.56
CA SER A 614 40.24 36.01 -11.85
C SER A 614 41.43 35.09 -12.10
N GLN A 615 42.04 35.24 -13.26
CA GLN A 615 43.38 34.75 -13.53
C GLN A 615 44.31 35.34 -12.47
N GLU A 616 44.88 34.49 -11.63
CA GLU A 616 46.26 34.69 -11.19
C GLU A 616 47.13 33.95 -12.22
N ASP A 617 47.97 34.74 -12.88
CA ASP A 617 49.29 34.28 -13.32
C ASP A 617 50.12 33.85 -12.09
#